data_AF-A0A517NUN4-F1
#
_entry.id   AF-A0A517NUN4-F1
#
_cell.length_a   1.000
_cell.length_b   1.000
_cell.length_c   1.000
_cell.angle_alpha   90.00
_cell.angle_beta   90.00
_cell.angle_gamma   90.00
#
_symmetry.space_group_name_H-M   'P 1'
#
loop_
_entity.id
_entity.type
_entity.pdbx_description
1 polymer ?
#
loop_
_entity_poly.entity_id
_entity_poly.type
_entity_poly.pdbx_seq_one_letter_code
_entity_poly.pdbx_strand_id
1 'polypeptide(L)'
;MIHAKQLIQRVVLIVLPALLFAASARADMAANTDPTPSLYQRLCQLNPYWSDETPDFTVIANVGDLDDEVSLIQSHFALVIQRLKSADVEHLSESQREQRIDKIQRLHDYMTNGMFPKNTFVAGRRPVFIDPWGTHCAVGHLIATSGHQELANLINHQHRLDVLADIKTEGLVEWQIASGLTMNELALIQPHYAFRLFSQTIKYPSEIESLILGDSAAVMQALKTGKLTVESRCGGKTLLHFAAAGGDLELVKHLIEQGADLNAVSTLGCDETAIAKGGKHADFEVRWDAPTLVTKGRYSTLLGPVYKTVVGSFVADVLQDLYGGIDGKNALEYATATPRSPKNRVPLYRAGRVGYGLGDSANELLESLTQGRADVAQWLQQQGLK
;
A
#
# COMPACT_ATOMS: atom_id res chain seq x y z
N MET A 1 15.49 30.94 -84.08
CA MET A 1 15.83 29.57 -83.62
C MET A 1 14.63 29.09 -82.82
N ILE A 2 13.66 28.38 -83.42
CA ILE A 2 13.69 26.94 -83.78
C ILE A 2 13.57 26.04 -82.53
N HIS A 3 12.40 25.40 -82.45
CA HIS A 3 12.02 24.20 -81.66
C HIS A 3 11.88 24.30 -80.13
N ALA A 4 11.05 23.48 -79.46
CA ALA A 4 9.80 22.77 -79.83
C ALA A 4 9.22 22.06 -78.57
N LYS A 5 7.93 21.67 -78.62
CA LYS A 5 7.16 20.84 -77.64
C LYS A 5 6.76 21.61 -76.34
N GLN A 6 5.48 21.93 -76.07
CA GLN A 6 4.25 21.10 -75.90
C GLN A 6 4.37 20.18 -74.67
N LEU A 7 3.39 20.07 -73.75
CA LEU A 7 1.90 20.04 -73.84
C LEU A 7 1.33 20.67 -72.52
N ILE A 8 0.45 21.67 -72.49
CA ILE A 8 -1.02 21.68 -72.71
C ILE A 8 -1.75 20.61 -71.87
N GLN A 9 -2.61 20.83 -70.86
CA GLN A 9 -3.79 21.72 -70.58
C GLN A 9 -5.12 20.90 -70.55
N ARG A 10 -5.80 20.90 -69.38
CA ARG A 10 -7.26 20.95 -69.14
C ARG A 10 -8.29 20.15 -69.99
N VAL A 11 -9.15 19.41 -69.24
CA VAL A 11 -10.64 19.45 -69.25
C VAL A 11 -11.46 18.58 -70.25
N VAL A 12 -12.13 17.57 -69.66
CA VAL A 12 -13.53 17.09 -69.84
C VAL A 12 -14.05 16.66 -71.23
N LEU A 13 -14.56 15.41 -71.30
CA LEU A 13 -15.91 15.11 -71.84
C LEU A 13 -16.51 13.80 -71.26
N ILE A 14 -17.84 13.68 -71.29
CA ILE A 14 -18.69 12.67 -70.64
C ILE A 14 -19.43 11.84 -71.71
N VAL A 15 -19.55 10.50 -71.56
CA VAL A 15 -20.73 9.69 -71.99
C VAL A 15 -20.87 8.43 -71.10
N LEU A 16 -22.12 8.07 -70.72
CA LEU A 16 -22.58 6.90 -69.92
C LEU A 16 -22.94 5.66 -70.80
N PRO A 17 -23.55 4.53 -70.32
CA PRO A 17 -23.75 3.98 -68.96
C PRO A 17 -23.35 2.47 -68.82
N ALA A 18 -23.37 1.90 -67.60
CA ALA A 18 -24.13 0.66 -67.25
C ALA A 18 -23.92 0.18 -65.79
N LEU A 19 -25.01 0.26 -65.02
CA LEU A 19 -25.39 -0.50 -63.82
C LEU A 19 -24.48 -1.65 -63.32
N LEU A 20 -24.05 -1.55 -62.05
CA LEU A 20 -24.25 -2.62 -61.05
C LEU A 20 -24.33 -2.01 -59.64
N PHE A 21 -25.17 -2.60 -58.78
CA PHE A 21 -25.57 -2.05 -57.48
C PHE A 21 -24.44 -2.06 -56.44
N ALA A 22 -24.30 -0.95 -55.70
CA ALA A 22 -23.70 -0.93 -54.38
C ALA A 22 -24.50 0.05 -53.49
N ALA A 23 -25.43 -0.49 -52.69
CA ALA A 23 -26.22 0.28 -51.74
C ALA A 23 -25.36 0.70 -50.53
N SER A 24 -25.65 1.88 -49.98
CA SER A 24 -24.90 2.50 -48.89
C SER A 24 -25.12 1.84 -47.53
N ALA A 25 -24.06 1.71 -46.74
CA ALA A 25 -24.12 1.85 -45.29
C ALA A 25 -22.85 2.52 -44.77
N ARG A 26 -23.00 3.49 -43.85
CA ARG A 26 -21.90 3.94 -43.00
C ARG A 26 -21.54 2.77 -42.06
N ALA A 27 -20.25 2.51 -41.88
CA ALA A 27 -19.75 1.71 -40.77
C ALA A 27 -18.78 2.60 -39.99
N ASP A 28 -18.98 2.67 -38.68
CA ASP A 28 -18.34 3.64 -37.81
C ASP A 28 -16.84 3.42 -37.63
N MET A 29 -16.14 4.46 -37.15
CA MET A 29 -14.84 4.30 -36.52
C MET A 29 -15.01 3.46 -35.25
N ALA A 30 -14.79 2.14 -35.37
CA ALA A 30 -14.72 1.25 -34.23
C ALA A 30 -13.57 1.69 -33.31
N ALA A 31 -13.88 1.86 -32.02
CA ALA A 31 -12.90 2.19 -31.01
C ALA A 31 -11.85 1.07 -30.90
N ASN A 32 -10.59 1.45 -30.68
CA ASN A 32 -9.51 0.51 -30.42
C ASN A 32 -9.65 -0.04 -28.99
N THR A 33 -10.43 -1.10 -28.81
CA THR A 33 -10.60 -1.81 -27.53
C THR A 33 -9.59 -2.94 -27.44
N ASP A 34 -8.54 -2.78 -26.63
CA ASP A 34 -7.79 -3.93 -26.13
C ASP A 34 -8.76 -4.86 -25.37
N PRO A 35 -8.82 -6.17 -25.69
CA PRO A 35 -9.69 -7.08 -24.97
C PRO A 35 -9.16 -7.31 -23.55
N THR A 36 -9.99 -7.01 -22.54
CA THR A 36 -9.67 -7.30 -21.13
C THR A 36 -9.29 -8.78 -20.97
N PRO A 37 -8.15 -9.11 -20.33
CA PRO A 37 -7.73 -10.50 -20.17
C PRO A 37 -8.77 -11.34 -19.42
N SER A 38 -9.00 -12.56 -19.88
CA SER A 38 -9.96 -13.49 -19.25
C SER A 38 -9.55 -13.82 -17.81
N LEU A 39 -10.51 -14.21 -16.97
CA LEU A 39 -10.23 -14.59 -15.58
C LEU A 39 -9.12 -15.64 -15.47
N TYR A 40 -9.12 -16.66 -16.34
CA TYR A 40 -8.06 -17.66 -16.40
C TYR A 40 -6.68 -17.04 -16.68
N GLN A 41 -6.56 -16.15 -17.68
CA GLN A 41 -5.31 -15.45 -17.96
C GLN A 41 -4.85 -14.59 -16.77
N ARG A 42 -5.78 -13.95 -16.06
CA ARG A 42 -5.49 -13.16 -14.85
C ARG A 42 -5.06 -14.03 -13.68
N LEU A 43 -5.63 -15.22 -13.52
CA LEU A 43 -5.18 -16.22 -12.54
C LEU A 43 -3.79 -16.75 -12.85
N CYS A 44 -3.47 -17.05 -14.11
CA CYS A 44 -2.12 -17.46 -14.52
C CYS A 44 -1.08 -16.33 -14.33
N GLN A 45 -1.49 -15.06 -14.53
CA GLN A 45 -0.64 -13.91 -14.22
C GLN A 45 -0.45 -13.73 -12.70
N LEU A 46 -1.50 -13.97 -11.90
CA LEU A 46 -1.45 -13.90 -10.45
C LEU A 46 -0.61 -15.03 -9.85
N ASN A 47 -0.75 -16.26 -10.35
CA ASN A 47 0.06 -17.39 -9.94
C ASN A 47 0.32 -18.30 -11.16
N PRO A 48 1.59 -18.37 -11.64
CA PRO A 48 1.94 -19.17 -12.81
C PRO A 48 1.55 -20.66 -12.72
N TYR A 49 1.43 -21.23 -11.52
CA TYR A 49 1.05 -22.64 -11.31
C TYR A 49 -0.37 -22.99 -11.80
N TRP A 50 -1.19 -22.01 -12.21
CA TRP A 50 -2.42 -22.25 -12.96
C TRP A 50 -2.22 -22.53 -14.45
N SER A 51 -1.00 -22.47 -15.01
CA SER A 51 -0.75 -22.81 -16.41
C SER A 51 -0.99 -24.29 -16.74
N ASP A 52 -0.86 -25.15 -15.72
CA ASP A 52 -0.76 -26.59 -15.90
C ASP A 52 -2.12 -27.29 -15.79
N GLU A 53 -3.13 -26.62 -15.20
CA GLU A 53 -4.47 -27.15 -14.97
C GLU A 53 -5.56 -26.06 -15.02
N THR A 54 -6.71 -26.37 -15.63
CA THR A 54 -7.88 -25.48 -15.66
C THR A 54 -8.63 -25.50 -14.32
N PRO A 55 -8.86 -24.36 -13.64
CA PRO A 55 -9.66 -24.31 -12.42
C PRO A 55 -11.15 -24.61 -12.64
N ASP A 56 -11.81 -25.18 -11.62
CA ASP A 56 -13.27 -25.28 -11.59
C ASP A 56 -13.90 -23.93 -11.19
N PHE A 57 -14.28 -23.15 -12.18
CA PHE A 57 -14.88 -21.82 -11.99
C PHE A 57 -16.29 -21.85 -11.37
N THR A 58 -16.95 -23.01 -11.23
CA THR A 58 -18.30 -23.09 -10.62
C THR A 58 -18.31 -22.70 -9.13
N VAL A 59 -17.14 -22.72 -8.49
CA VAL A 59 -16.91 -22.34 -7.08
C VAL A 59 -17.03 -20.81 -6.87
N ILE A 60 -16.89 -19.99 -7.91
CA ILE A 60 -16.86 -18.52 -7.80
C ILE A 60 -18.24 -17.93 -8.14
N ALA A 61 -18.98 -17.53 -7.10
CA ALA A 61 -20.39 -17.14 -7.23
C ALA A 61 -20.66 -15.83 -8.01
N ASN A 62 -19.66 -14.95 -8.19
CA ASN A 62 -19.79 -13.69 -8.94
C ASN A 62 -18.49 -13.34 -9.69
N VAL A 63 -18.40 -13.74 -10.95
CA VAL A 63 -17.27 -13.43 -11.85
C VAL A 63 -17.36 -12.02 -12.47
N GLY A 64 -18.51 -11.36 -12.30
CA GLY A 64 -18.99 -10.28 -13.18
C GLY A 64 -18.27 -8.93 -13.15
N ASP A 65 -17.45 -8.63 -12.13
CA ASP A 65 -16.78 -7.33 -12.02
C ASP A 65 -15.47 -7.39 -11.22
N LEU A 66 -14.59 -8.34 -11.57
CA LEU A 66 -13.31 -8.56 -10.88
C LEU A 66 -12.24 -7.50 -11.24
N ASP A 67 -12.58 -6.24 -11.47
CA ASP A 67 -11.59 -5.19 -11.84
C ASP A 67 -10.71 -4.75 -10.66
N ASP A 68 -11.00 -5.20 -9.43
CA ASP A 68 -10.14 -5.00 -8.27
C ASP A 68 -9.19 -6.19 -7.99
N GLU A 69 -8.00 -5.87 -7.48
CA GLU A 69 -6.93 -6.83 -7.18
C GLU A 69 -7.28 -7.77 -6.01
N VAL A 70 -8.12 -7.33 -5.06
CA VAL A 70 -8.47 -8.10 -3.85
C VAL A 70 -9.44 -9.22 -4.22
N SER A 71 -10.51 -8.94 -4.96
CA SER A 71 -11.46 -9.96 -5.43
C SER A 71 -10.81 -10.98 -6.36
N LEU A 72 -9.82 -10.59 -7.17
CA LEU A 72 -9.03 -11.53 -7.96
C LEU A 72 -8.24 -12.51 -7.06
N ILE A 73 -7.59 -12.00 -6.00
CA ILE A 73 -6.85 -12.82 -5.04
C ILE A 73 -7.80 -13.68 -4.18
N GLN A 74 -8.98 -13.18 -3.83
CA GLN A 74 -10.01 -13.96 -3.13
C GLN A 74 -10.56 -15.09 -4.01
N SER A 75 -10.86 -14.80 -5.28
CA SER A 75 -11.29 -15.81 -6.27
C SER A 75 -10.23 -16.89 -6.46
N HIS A 76 -8.96 -16.49 -6.51
CA HIS A 76 -7.82 -17.41 -6.52
C HIS A 76 -7.80 -18.32 -5.28
N PHE A 77 -7.90 -17.77 -4.06
CA PHE A 77 -7.89 -18.58 -2.85
C PHE A 77 -9.12 -19.49 -2.73
N ALA A 78 -10.30 -19.09 -3.20
CA ALA A 78 -11.48 -19.96 -3.23
C ALA A 78 -11.23 -21.24 -4.07
N LEU A 79 -10.60 -21.09 -5.24
CA LEU A 79 -10.19 -22.20 -6.10
C LEU A 79 -9.11 -23.07 -5.44
N VAL A 80 -8.09 -22.45 -4.82
CA VAL A 80 -7.05 -23.18 -4.08
C VAL A 80 -7.65 -23.97 -2.91
N ILE A 81 -8.49 -23.36 -2.09
CA ILE A 81 -9.14 -24.01 -0.93
C ILE A 81 -9.99 -25.21 -1.38
N GLN A 82 -10.75 -25.09 -2.47
CA GLN A 82 -11.52 -26.22 -3.00
C GLN A 82 -10.60 -27.36 -3.45
N ARG A 83 -9.50 -27.06 -4.16
CA ARG A 83 -8.48 -28.05 -4.53
C ARG A 83 -7.89 -28.75 -3.31
N LEU A 84 -7.52 -28.00 -2.27
CA LEU A 84 -6.94 -28.55 -1.04
C LEU A 84 -7.91 -29.48 -0.29
N LYS A 85 -9.22 -29.17 -0.32
CA LYS A 85 -10.28 -30.00 0.28
C LYS A 85 -10.58 -31.28 -0.52
N SER A 86 -10.36 -31.25 -1.84
CA SER A 86 -10.61 -32.39 -2.75
C SER A 86 -9.39 -33.27 -3.02
N ALA A 87 -8.21 -32.91 -2.50
CA ALA A 87 -6.97 -33.67 -2.71
C ALA A 87 -7.00 -35.03 -1.97
N ASP A 88 -6.33 -36.04 -2.54
CA ASP A 88 -6.04 -37.28 -1.83
C ASP A 88 -5.09 -37.02 -0.65
N VAL A 89 -5.48 -37.56 0.51
CA VAL A 89 -4.76 -37.45 1.79
C VAL A 89 -4.56 -38.82 2.45
N GLU A 90 -4.82 -39.95 1.76
CA GLU A 90 -4.68 -41.30 2.33
C GLU A 90 -3.27 -41.58 2.84
N HIS A 91 -2.25 -40.97 2.23
CA HIS A 91 -0.84 -41.08 2.59
C HIS A 91 -0.43 -40.26 3.83
N LEU A 92 -1.28 -39.34 4.34
CA LEU A 92 -0.95 -38.49 5.49
C LEU A 92 -1.24 -39.19 6.82
N SER A 93 -0.41 -38.94 7.85
CA SER A 93 -0.73 -39.31 9.22
C SER A 93 -1.94 -38.55 9.78
N GLU A 94 -2.57 -39.06 10.84
CA GLU A 94 -3.71 -38.41 11.52
C GLU A 94 -3.39 -36.96 11.90
N SER A 95 -2.27 -36.73 12.58
CA SER A 95 -1.81 -35.39 12.96
C SER A 95 -1.57 -34.46 11.75
N GLN A 96 -1.05 -34.97 10.64
CA GLN A 96 -0.91 -34.17 9.41
C GLN A 96 -2.26 -33.82 8.78
N ARG A 97 -3.28 -34.68 8.88
CA ARG A 97 -4.64 -34.37 8.40
C ARG A 97 -5.29 -33.30 9.26
N GLU A 98 -5.12 -33.35 10.58
CA GLU A 98 -5.56 -32.30 11.51
C GLU A 98 -4.87 -30.96 11.20
N GLN A 99 -3.54 -30.96 11.06
CA GLN A 99 -2.77 -29.76 10.71
C GLN A 99 -3.20 -29.19 9.36
N ARG A 100 -3.45 -30.03 8.35
CA ARG A 100 -3.93 -29.62 7.02
C ARG A 100 -5.30 -28.96 7.10
N ILE A 101 -6.24 -29.50 7.88
CA ILE A 101 -7.56 -28.91 8.10
C ILE A 101 -7.43 -27.53 8.77
N ASP A 102 -6.59 -27.39 9.80
CA ASP A 102 -6.30 -26.10 10.44
C ASP A 102 -5.68 -25.08 9.45
N LYS A 103 -4.75 -25.48 8.58
CA LYS A 103 -4.19 -24.56 7.55
C LYS A 103 -5.23 -24.17 6.49
N ILE A 104 -6.10 -25.09 6.07
CA ILE A 104 -7.17 -24.78 5.12
C ILE A 104 -8.16 -23.78 5.74
N GLN A 105 -8.50 -23.91 7.02
CA GLN A 105 -9.37 -22.96 7.71
C GLN A 105 -8.71 -21.58 7.83
N ARG A 106 -7.45 -21.50 8.26
CA ARG A 106 -6.70 -20.23 8.33
C ARG A 106 -6.57 -19.54 6.98
N LEU A 107 -6.37 -20.31 5.90
CA LEU A 107 -6.33 -19.78 4.53
C LEU A 107 -7.69 -19.21 4.11
N HIS A 108 -8.79 -19.87 4.51
CA HIS A 108 -10.14 -19.35 4.30
C HIS A 108 -10.36 -18.04 5.06
N ASP A 109 -9.98 -17.97 6.34
CA ASP A 109 -10.16 -16.76 7.15
C ASP A 109 -9.30 -15.59 6.63
N TYR A 110 -8.04 -15.87 6.23
CA TYR A 110 -7.15 -14.92 5.55
C TYR A 110 -7.74 -14.42 4.22
N MET A 111 -8.33 -15.30 3.41
CA MET A 111 -9.04 -14.95 2.18
C MET A 111 -10.23 -14.02 2.47
N THR A 112 -11.11 -14.39 3.42
CA THR A 112 -12.29 -13.60 3.78
C THR A 112 -11.92 -12.21 4.32
N ASN A 113 -10.81 -12.10 5.05
CA ASN A 113 -10.28 -10.84 5.58
C ASN A 113 -9.77 -9.88 4.48
N GLY A 114 -9.32 -10.39 3.33
CA GLY A 114 -8.95 -9.56 2.17
C GLY A 114 -7.69 -8.69 2.32
N MET A 115 -7.00 -8.76 3.46
CA MET A 115 -5.76 -8.02 3.71
C MET A 115 -4.57 -8.77 3.10
N PHE A 116 -4.11 -8.33 1.92
CA PHE A 116 -3.05 -8.98 1.16
C PHE A 116 -1.82 -8.07 0.97
N PRO A 117 -0.59 -8.64 0.91
CA PRO A 117 0.62 -7.90 0.64
C PRO A 117 0.57 -7.04 -0.62
N LYS A 118 1.26 -5.90 -0.61
CA LYS A 118 1.40 -5.04 -1.80
C LYS A 118 2.85 -5.08 -2.30
N ASN A 119 3.04 -5.43 -3.57
CA ASN A 119 4.35 -5.31 -4.21
C ASN A 119 4.66 -3.83 -4.48
N THR A 120 5.53 -3.26 -3.66
CA THR A 120 6.14 -1.94 -3.87
C THR A 120 7.63 -2.01 -4.20
N PHE A 121 8.20 -3.21 -4.27
CA PHE A 121 9.64 -3.43 -4.40
C PHE A 121 10.12 -3.41 -5.85
N VAL A 122 9.38 -4.06 -6.75
CA VAL A 122 9.86 -4.35 -8.12
C VAL A 122 8.71 -4.33 -9.12
N ALA A 123 8.97 -3.86 -10.34
CA ALA A 123 7.96 -3.78 -11.39
C ALA A 123 7.43 -5.15 -11.83
N GLY A 124 6.14 -5.20 -12.18
CA GLY A 124 5.44 -6.42 -12.58
C GLY A 124 4.72 -7.12 -11.42
N ARG A 125 4.33 -8.39 -11.61
CA ARG A 125 3.81 -9.24 -10.54
C ARG A 125 4.97 -10.03 -9.92
N ARG A 126 5.10 -10.00 -8.59
CA ARG A 126 6.11 -10.79 -7.84
C ARG A 126 5.57 -11.26 -6.50
N PRO A 127 6.10 -12.37 -5.95
CA PRO A 127 5.86 -12.72 -4.56
C PRO A 127 6.31 -11.59 -3.64
N VAL A 128 5.64 -11.47 -2.49
CA VAL A 128 6.06 -10.64 -1.37
C VAL A 128 5.76 -11.46 -0.13
N PHE A 129 6.76 -11.79 0.69
CA PHE A 129 6.59 -12.70 1.82
C PHE A 129 5.93 -12.00 3.02
N ILE A 130 6.46 -10.83 3.41
CA ILE A 130 5.78 -9.84 4.26
C ILE A 130 6.08 -8.47 3.63
N ASP A 131 5.05 -7.64 3.46
CA ASP A 131 5.23 -6.27 2.98
C ASP A 131 5.72 -5.31 4.08
N PRO A 132 6.13 -4.06 3.76
CA PRO A 132 6.63 -3.10 4.74
C PRO A 132 5.63 -2.68 5.84
N TRP A 133 4.38 -3.15 5.77
CA TRP A 133 3.33 -2.84 6.76
C TRP A 133 3.01 -4.03 7.65
N GLY A 134 3.82 -5.09 7.58
CA GLY A 134 3.64 -6.31 8.35
C GLY A 134 2.54 -7.21 7.79
N THR A 135 2.04 -6.96 6.57
CA THR A 135 1.05 -7.85 5.95
C THR A 135 1.77 -9.06 5.39
N HIS A 136 1.64 -10.21 6.06
CA HIS A 136 2.13 -11.50 5.57
C HIS A 136 1.38 -11.93 4.31
N CYS A 137 2.05 -12.61 3.38
CA CYS A 137 1.36 -13.41 2.37
C CYS A 137 0.64 -14.60 3.02
N ALA A 138 -0.22 -15.29 2.26
CA ALA A 138 -0.94 -16.44 2.77
C ALA A 138 -0.03 -17.49 3.41
N VAL A 139 1.11 -17.81 2.78
CA VAL A 139 2.09 -18.76 3.33
C VAL A 139 2.72 -18.24 4.62
N GLY A 140 3.17 -16.98 4.63
CA GLY A 140 3.72 -16.35 5.84
C GLY A 140 2.72 -16.27 6.98
N HIS A 141 1.44 -16.05 6.67
CA HIS A 141 0.33 -16.02 7.63
C HIS A 141 0.03 -17.41 8.20
N LEU A 142 0.06 -18.46 7.37
CA LEU A 142 -0.07 -19.85 7.81
C LEU A 142 1.07 -20.26 8.74
N ILE A 143 2.31 -19.87 8.44
CA ILE A 143 3.49 -20.11 9.29
C ILE A 143 3.34 -19.35 10.62
N ALA A 144 3.16 -18.03 10.56
CA ALA A 144 3.09 -17.16 11.73
C ALA A 144 1.96 -17.58 12.70
N THR A 145 0.73 -17.72 12.21
CA THR A 145 -0.43 -18.00 13.06
C THR A 145 -0.48 -19.44 13.57
N SER A 146 0.30 -20.37 12.99
CA SER A 146 0.51 -21.71 13.55
C SER A 146 1.66 -21.79 14.56
N GLY A 147 2.06 -20.66 15.14
CA GLY A 147 3.05 -20.58 16.23
C GLY A 147 4.49 -20.34 15.78
N HIS A 148 4.75 -20.17 14.48
CA HIS A 148 6.10 -20.09 13.92
C HIS A 148 6.45 -18.68 13.44
N GLN A 149 6.08 -17.64 14.21
CA GLN A 149 6.30 -16.22 13.86
C GLN A 149 7.76 -15.90 13.54
N GLU A 150 8.72 -16.47 14.29
CA GLU A 150 10.15 -16.24 14.07
C GLU A 150 10.61 -16.80 12.72
N LEU A 151 10.12 -17.98 12.32
CA LEU A 151 10.39 -18.57 11.00
C LEU A 151 9.82 -17.69 9.87
N ALA A 152 8.60 -17.18 10.02
CA ALA A 152 8.02 -16.26 9.03
C ALA A 152 8.84 -14.97 8.88
N ASN A 153 9.34 -14.42 9.99
CA ASN A 153 10.20 -13.23 10.00
C ASN A 153 11.58 -13.53 9.35
N LEU A 154 12.16 -14.71 9.64
CA LEU A 154 13.45 -15.14 9.08
C LEU A 154 13.37 -15.35 7.56
N ILE A 155 12.31 -16.02 7.08
CA ILE A 155 12.07 -16.18 5.64
C ILE A 155 11.90 -14.81 4.98
N ASN A 156 11.16 -13.87 5.58
CA ASN A 156 11.02 -12.52 5.03
C ASN A 156 12.34 -11.73 4.97
N HIS A 157 13.25 -11.95 5.92
CA HIS A 157 14.57 -11.34 5.90
C HIS A 157 15.46 -11.91 4.78
N GLN A 158 15.41 -13.22 4.55
CA GLN A 158 16.30 -13.92 3.60
C GLN A 158 15.76 -13.94 2.16
N HIS A 159 14.44 -14.07 1.98
CA HIS A 159 13.80 -14.50 0.73
C HIS A 159 12.50 -13.70 0.41
N ARG A 160 12.49 -12.40 0.74
CA ARG A 160 11.30 -11.52 0.67
C ARG A 160 10.49 -11.61 -0.62
N LEU A 161 11.13 -11.77 -1.78
CA LEU A 161 10.51 -11.70 -3.11
C LEU A 161 10.58 -13.01 -3.89
N ASP A 162 11.05 -14.09 -3.23
CA ASP A 162 11.33 -15.35 -3.89
C ASP A 162 10.07 -16.23 -3.95
N VAL A 163 9.98 -17.05 -4.99
CA VAL A 163 8.99 -18.13 -5.02
C VAL A 163 9.41 -19.23 -4.05
N LEU A 164 8.44 -19.93 -3.45
CA LEU A 164 8.71 -20.96 -2.43
C LEU A 164 9.74 -22.02 -2.85
N ALA A 165 9.76 -22.38 -4.13
CA ALA A 165 10.73 -23.33 -4.68
C ALA A 165 12.19 -22.89 -4.49
N ASP A 166 12.46 -21.58 -4.44
CA ASP A 166 13.79 -20.98 -4.31
C ASP A 166 14.18 -20.69 -2.85
N ILE A 167 13.23 -20.70 -1.92
CA ILE A 167 13.48 -20.46 -0.49
C ILE A 167 14.29 -21.61 0.12
N LYS A 168 15.32 -21.28 0.91
CA LYS A 168 16.25 -22.25 1.55
C LYS A 168 16.40 -22.04 3.06
N THR A 169 15.52 -21.25 3.67
CA THR A 169 15.49 -21.04 5.13
C THR A 169 15.28 -22.36 5.88
N GLU A 170 16.15 -22.62 6.85
CA GLU A 170 16.03 -23.73 7.79
C GLU A 170 14.70 -23.69 8.55
N GLY A 171 14.03 -24.84 8.73
CA GLY A 171 12.72 -24.94 9.37
C GLY A 171 11.53 -24.88 8.41
N LEU A 172 11.68 -24.38 7.18
CA LEU A 172 10.57 -24.32 6.22
C LEU A 172 10.12 -25.72 5.75
N VAL A 173 11.07 -26.64 5.53
CA VAL A 173 10.77 -28.00 5.06
C VAL A 173 10.12 -28.81 6.19
N GLU A 174 10.62 -28.68 7.40
CA GLU A 174 10.10 -29.30 8.61
C GLU A 174 8.66 -28.83 8.89
N TRP A 175 8.42 -27.52 8.83
CA TRP A 175 7.08 -26.93 8.93
C TRP A 175 6.15 -27.43 7.82
N GLN A 176 6.62 -27.49 6.57
CA GLN A 176 5.83 -27.98 5.45
C GLN A 176 5.41 -29.45 5.66
N ILE A 177 6.33 -30.33 6.05
CA ILE A 177 6.03 -31.74 6.33
C ILE A 177 5.02 -31.87 7.47
N ALA A 178 5.16 -31.09 8.54
CA ALA A 178 4.23 -31.08 9.67
C ALA A 178 2.84 -30.52 9.29
N SER A 179 2.78 -29.58 8.34
CA SER A 179 1.53 -28.91 7.93
C SER A 179 0.54 -29.82 7.18
N GLY A 180 0.99 -30.95 6.63
CA GLY A 180 0.18 -31.80 5.74
C GLY A 180 -0.12 -31.18 4.36
N LEU A 181 0.54 -30.08 4.01
CA LEU A 181 0.52 -29.47 2.66
C LEU A 181 1.78 -29.87 1.90
N THR A 182 1.66 -30.11 0.60
CA THR A 182 2.81 -30.32 -0.30
C THR A 182 3.42 -29.00 -0.76
N MET A 183 4.66 -29.01 -1.27
CA MET A 183 5.28 -27.77 -1.75
C MET A 183 4.60 -27.20 -3.01
N ASN A 184 3.99 -28.04 -3.86
CA ASN A 184 3.18 -27.59 -5.00
C ASN A 184 1.89 -26.89 -4.54
N GLU A 185 1.27 -27.38 -3.46
CA GLU A 185 0.11 -26.73 -2.85
C GLU A 185 0.48 -25.39 -2.22
N LEU A 186 1.59 -25.31 -1.50
CA LEU A 186 2.09 -24.05 -0.95
C LEU A 186 2.45 -23.06 -2.07
N ALA A 187 3.00 -23.52 -3.19
CA ALA A 187 3.26 -22.68 -4.37
C ALA A 187 1.96 -22.14 -4.99
N LEU A 188 0.90 -22.94 -5.07
CA LEU A 188 -0.45 -22.45 -5.44
C LEU A 188 -1.01 -21.45 -4.42
N ILE A 189 -0.69 -21.59 -3.13
CA ILE A 189 -1.04 -20.63 -2.06
C ILE A 189 -0.21 -19.33 -2.12
N GLN A 190 0.84 -19.24 -2.93
CA GLN A 190 1.72 -18.06 -3.04
C GLN A 190 1.44 -17.21 -4.30
N PRO A 191 0.47 -16.27 -4.28
CA PRO A 191 0.23 -15.37 -5.41
C PRO A 191 1.36 -14.33 -5.58
N HIS A 192 1.39 -13.73 -6.76
CA HIS A 192 2.30 -12.66 -7.19
C HIS A 192 1.54 -11.33 -7.29
N TYR A 193 1.84 -10.41 -6.39
CA TYR A 193 1.14 -9.15 -6.22
C TYR A 193 1.56 -8.13 -7.29
N ALA A 194 0.60 -7.42 -7.88
CA ALA A 194 0.86 -6.40 -8.89
C ALA A 194 1.59 -5.18 -8.29
N PHE A 195 2.65 -4.73 -8.98
CA PHE A 195 3.35 -3.49 -8.67
C PHE A 195 2.46 -2.26 -8.87
N ARG A 196 2.49 -1.31 -7.92
CA ARG A 196 1.67 -0.09 -7.98
C ARG A 196 2.49 1.20 -8.05
N LEU A 197 2.16 2.02 -9.06
CA LEU A 197 2.54 3.43 -9.24
C LEU A 197 1.36 4.19 -9.90
N PHE A 198 1.11 5.50 -9.73
CA PHE A 198 1.33 6.43 -8.61
C PHE A 198 0.79 7.83 -9.02
N SER A 199 -0.24 8.37 -8.33
CA SER A 199 -0.55 9.82 -8.28
C SER A 199 -1.60 10.11 -7.18
N GLN A 200 -1.27 10.93 -6.16
CA GLN A 200 -2.23 11.66 -5.28
C GLN A 200 -1.56 12.45 -4.14
N THR A 201 -2.08 13.66 -3.91
CA THR A 201 -1.79 14.59 -2.80
C THR A 201 -2.01 13.99 -1.42
N ILE A 202 -1.26 14.50 -0.42
CA ILE A 202 -1.38 14.01 0.96
C ILE A 202 -2.78 14.29 1.50
N LYS A 203 -3.47 13.20 1.75
CA LYS A 203 -4.70 13.11 2.52
C LYS A 203 -4.39 12.14 3.64
N TYR A 204 -4.52 12.61 4.87
CA TYR A 204 -4.67 11.72 6.02
C TYR A 204 -6.13 11.27 6.09
N PRO A 205 -6.43 10.23 6.88
CA PRO A 205 -7.74 10.11 7.50
C PRO A 205 -8.06 11.43 8.22
N SER A 206 -9.31 11.90 8.11
CA SER A 206 -9.78 13.14 8.75
C SER A 206 -9.43 13.24 10.23
N GLU A 207 -9.44 12.10 10.92
CA GLU A 207 -9.10 11.96 12.33
C GLU A 207 -7.64 12.33 12.62
N ILE A 208 -6.72 11.93 11.75
CA ILE A 208 -5.29 12.21 11.89
C ILE A 208 -4.93 13.60 11.36
N GLU A 209 -5.66 14.10 10.34
CA GLU A 209 -5.58 15.53 9.98
C GLU A 209 -6.00 16.42 11.16
N SER A 210 -7.14 16.14 11.81
CA SER A 210 -7.55 16.84 13.05
C SER A 210 -6.50 16.74 14.15
N LEU A 211 -5.93 15.57 14.43
CA LEU A 211 -4.88 15.42 15.45
C LEU A 211 -3.62 16.24 15.11
N ILE A 212 -3.17 16.23 13.85
CA ILE A 212 -2.06 17.06 13.36
C ILE A 212 -2.34 18.57 13.52
N LEU A 213 -3.62 18.95 13.59
CA LEU A 213 -4.09 20.32 13.83
C LEU A 213 -4.35 20.64 15.32
N GLY A 214 -4.12 19.69 16.23
CA GLY A 214 -4.35 19.85 17.68
C GLY A 214 -5.76 19.49 18.16
N ASP A 215 -6.57 18.83 17.34
CA ASP A 215 -7.91 18.33 17.69
C ASP A 215 -7.91 16.79 17.74
N SER A 216 -7.72 16.25 18.95
CA SER A 216 -7.82 14.81 19.19
C SER A 216 -9.25 14.29 19.34
N ALA A 217 -10.30 15.13 19.32
CA ALA A 217 -11.67 14.68 19.56
C ALA A 217 -12.13 13.62 18.54
N ALA A 218 -11.71 13.77 17.28
CA ALA A 218 -11.98 12.81 16.22
C ALA A 218 -11.28 11.44 16.46
N VAL A 219 -10.02 11.45 16.92
CA VAL A 219 -9.27 10.24 17.30
C VAL A 219 -9.90 9.58 18.53
N MET A 220 -10.21 10.36 19.57
CA MET A 220 -10.86 9.89 20.79
C MET A 220 -12.23 9.23 20.50
N GLN A 221 -13.01 9.82 19.60
CA GLN A 221 -14.30 9.23 19.18
C GLN A 221 -14.09 7.95 18.38
N ALA A 222 -13.10 7.92 17.48
CA ALA A 222 -12.83 6.76 16.63
C ALA A 222 -12.16 5.60 17.39
N LEU A 223 -11.43 5.86 18.49
CA LEU A 223 -11.04 4.85 19.48
C LEU A 223 -12.28 4.27 20.21
N LYS A 224 -13.19 5.13 20.69
CA LYS A 224 -14.43 4.68 21.39
C LYS A 224 -15.34 3.82 20.52
N THR A 225 -15.38 4.04 19.21
CA THR A 225 -16.17 3.22 18.28
C THR A 225 -15.43 1.99 17.76
N GLY A 226 -14.16 1.79 18.13
CA GLY A 226 -13.33 0.70 17.62
C GLY A 226 -12.90 0.87 16.15
N LYS A 227 -13.11 2.05 15.54
CA LYS A 227 -12.62 2.37 14.20
C LYS A 227 -11.08 2.48 14.20
N LEU A 228 -10.51 2.96 15.30
CA LEU A 228 -9.08 2.99 15.58
C LEU A 228 -8.79 2.07 16.78
N THR A 229 -7.61 1.50 16.82
CA THR A 229 -7.03 0.87 18.03
C THR A 229 -5.81 1.66 18.49
N VAL A 230 -5.38 1.50 19.74
CA VAL A 230 -4.19 2.18 20.28
C VAL A 230 -2.91 1.88 19.50
N GLU A 231 -2.78 0.64 19.00
CA GLU A 231 -1.65 0.15 18.19
C GLU A 231 -1.77 0.47 16.69
N SER A 232 -2.84 1.13 16.26
CA SER A 232 -3.02 1.46 14.85
C SER A 232 -1.95 2.43 14.36
N ARG A 233 -1.49 2.20 13.12
CA ARG A 233 -0.40 2.97 12.50
C ARG A 233 -0.84 3.69 11.24
N CYS A 234 -0.36 4.92 11.09
CA CYS A 234 -0.56 5.74 9.91
C CYS A 234 0.83 6.19 9.41
N GLY A 235 1.22 5.80 8.19
CA GLY A 235 2.54 6.12 7.65
C GLY A 235 3.73 5.67 8.51
N GLY A 236 3.64 4.44 9.06
CA GLY A 236 4.63 3.81 9.93
C GLY A 236 4.60 4.24 11.40
N LYS A 237 3.77 5.22 11.76
CA LYS A 237 3.75 5.87 13.08
C LYS A 237 2.50 5.49 13.87
N THR A 238 2.64 5.22 15.17
CA THR A 238 1.50 4.97 16.08
C THR A 238 0.78 6.26 16.42
N LEU A 239 -0.44 6.17 16.96
CA LEU A 239 -1.16 7.32 17.52
C LEU A 239 -0.32 8.10 18.55
N LEU A 240 0.51 7.39 19.34
CA LEU A 240 1.39 8.00 20.33
C LEU A 240 2.45 8.91 19.68
N HIS A 241 3.01 8.54 18.53
CA HIS A 241 3.94 9.39 17.78
C HIS A 241 3.26 10.66 17.25
N PHE A 242 2.03 10.56 16.74
CA PHE A 242 1.28 11.74 16.28
C PHE A 242 0.91 12.68 17.44
N ALA A 243 0.40 12.13 18.54
CA ALA A 243 0.08 12.91 19.74
C ALA A 243 1.32 13.61 20.30
N ALA A 244 2.47 12.93 20.33
CA ALA A 244 3.74 13.52 20.77
C ALA A 244 4.29 14.59 19.81
N ALA A 245 4.16 14.40 18.50
CA ALA A 245 4.55 15.42 17.52
C ALA A 245 3.61 16.64 17.54
N GLY A 246 2.33 16.45 17.83
CA GLY A 246 1.31 17.50 17.97
C GLY A 246 1.26 18.17 19.35
N GLY A 247 1.97 17.64 20.36
CA GLY A 247 1.99 18.20 21.71
C GLY A 247 0.71 17.96 22.53
N ASP A 248 -0.12 16.99 22.15
CA ASP A 248 -1.36 16.67 22.85
C ASP A 248 -1.11 15.72 24.03
N LEU A 249 -0.81 16.32 25.19
CA LEU A 249 -0.55 15.59 26.43
C LEU A 249 -1.76 14.77 26.94
N GLU A 250 -2.99 15.23 26.71
CA GLU A 250 -4.18 14.51 27.18
C GLU A 250 -4.43 13.27 26.33
N LEU A 251 -4.26 13.35 25.00
CA LEU A 251 -4.27 12.15 24.16
C LEU A 251 -3.10 11.21 24.47
N VAL A 252 -1.88 11.72 24.73
CA VAL A 252 -0.74 10.89 25.13
C VAL A 252 -1.06 10.07 26.38
N LYS A 253 -1.58 10.70 27.45
CA LYS A 253 -2.01 10.01 28.67
C LYS A 253 -3.06 8.95 28.35
N HIS A 254 -4.11 9.33 27.61
CA HIS A 254 -5.21 8.42 27.31
C HIS A 254 -4.78 7.19 26.51
N LEU A 255 -3.89 7.35 25.52
CA LEU A 255 -3.35 6.22 24.75
C LEU A 255 -2.58 5.24 25.64
N ILE A 256 -1.73 5.75 26.53
CA ILE A 256 -0.98 4.91 27.49
C ILE A 256 -1.91 4.23 28.50
N GLU A 257 -2.93 4.93 29.02
CA GLU A 257 -3.98 4.34 29.88
C GLU A 257 -4.78 3.23 29.18
N GLN A 258 -4.97 3.34 27.86
CA GLN A 258 -5.60 2.32 27.02
C GLN A 258 -4.61 1.24 26.52
N GLY A 259 -3.36 1.25 27.00
CA GLY A 259 -2.39 0.18 26.77
C GLY A 259 -1.51 0.32 25.52
N ALA A 260 -1.38 1.53 24.94
CA ALA A 260 -0.42 1.77 23.86
C ALA A 260 1.03 1.47 24.31
N ASP A 261 1.83 0.83 23.45
CA ASP A 261 3.24 0.58 23.77
C ASP A 261 4.06 1.89 23.82
N LEU A 262 4.48 2.25 25.04
CA LEU A 262 5.35 3.39 25.33
C LEU A 262 6.69 3.34 24.58
N ASN A 263 7.20 2.13 24.31
CA ASN A 263 8.49 1.90 23.66
C ASN A 263 8.36 1.72 22.14
N ALA A 264 7.16 1.87 21.58
CA ALA A 264 6.94 1.72 20.16
C ALA A 264 7.81 2.71 19.37
N VAL A 265 8.56 2.18 18.42
CA VAL A 265 9.30 2.97 17.42
C VAL A 265 8.51 3.10 16.12
N SER A 266 8.67 4.22 15.42
CA SER A 266 8.11 4.41 14.09
C SER A 266 8.85 3.54 13.08
N THR A 267 8.13 3.05 12.09
CA THR A 267 8.73 2.44 10.89
C THR A 267 8.76 3.46 9.75
N LEU A 268 9.55 3.21 8.71
CA LEU A 268 9.42 3.96 7.46
C LEU A 268 8.02 3.76 6.87
N GLY A 269 7.38 4.86 6.48
CA GLY A 269 6.14 4.80 5.71
C GLY A 269 6.36 4.29 4.28
N CYS A 270 7.56 4.49 3.72
CA CYS A 270 7.94 4.13 2.35
C CYS A 270 9.46 3.89 2.16
N ASP A 271 9.85 3.41 0.98
CA ASP A 271 11.21 2.95 0.65
C ASP A 271 12.31 4.04 0.71
N GLU A 272 13.30 3.84 1.58
CA GLU A 272 14.50 4.67 1.77
C GLU A 272 15.22 4.97 0.44
N THR A 273 15.29 3.99 -0.47
CA THR A 273 15.98 4.12 -1.76
C THR A 273 15.22 5.01 -2.76
N ALA A 274 13.91 5.23 -2.56
CA ALA A 274 13.09 6.15 -3.34
C ALA A 274 13.22 7.61 -2.82
N ILE A 275 13.45 7.77 -1.51
CA ILE A 275 13.70 9.07 -0.86
C ILE A 275 15.12 9.56 -1.17
N ALA A 276 16.12 8.69 -0.97
CA ALA A 276 17.55 9.03 -1.06
C ALA A 276 18.00 9.53 -2.45
N LYS A 277 17.27 9.22 -3.53
CA LYS A 277 17.60 9.64 -4.90
C LYS A 277 17.29 11.11 -5.22
N GLY A 278 16.85 11.91 -4.24
CA GLY A 278 16.64 13.35 -4.43
C GLY A 278 15.55 13.71 -5.45
N GLY A 279 14.62 12.77 -5.69
CA GLY A 279 13.55 12.90 -6.67
C GLY A 279 12.68 14.14 -6.41
N LYS A 280 12.20 14.76 -7.50
CA LYS A 280 11.14 15.76 -7.44
C LYS A 280 9.79 15.07 -7.20
N HIS A 281 9.59 14.57 -6.00
CA HIS A 281 8.31 14.04 -5.53
C HIS A 281 7.38 15.22 -5.20
N ALA A 282 6.12 15.15 -5.62
CA ALA A 282 5.14 16.23 -5.44
C ALA A 282 4.01 15.87 -4.46
N ASP A 283 3.86 14.59 -4.16
CA ASP A 283 2.61 14.01 -3.68
C ASP A 283 2.93 12.72 -2.87
N PHE A 284 2.27 12.53 -1.73
CA PHE A 284 2.26 11.27 -0.96
C PHE A 284 0.81 10.95 -0.61
N GLU A 285 0.43 9.69 -0.37
CA GLU A 285 -0.87 9.35 0.24
C GLU A 285 -0.58 8.64 1.57
N VAL A 286 -1.16 9.08 2.68
CA VAL A 286 -0.96 8.44 3.99
C VAL A 286 -2.27 7.82 4.44
N ARG A 287 -2.30 6.50 4.50
CA ARG A 287 -3.52 5.75 4.83
C ARG A 287 -3.49 5.19 6.24
N TRP A 288 -4.67 4.80 6.72
CA TRP A 288 -4.86 4.15 8.01
C TRP A 288 -4.78 2.63 7.93
N ASP A 289 -5.34 2.09 6.84
CA ASP A 289 -5.40 0.67 6.49
C ASP A 289 -4.18 0.22 5.66
N ALA A 290 -3.20 1.10 5.47
CA ALA A 290 -2.23 0.96 4.40
C ALA A 290 -1.00 1.89 4.52
N PRO A 291 0.04 1.62 3.71
CA PRO A 291 1.23 2.44 3.52
C PRO A 291 1.07 3.96 3.47
N THR A 292 2.21 4.64 3.70
CA THR A 292 2.50 5.87 2.95
C THR A 292 2.94 5.51 1.53
N LEU A 293 2.26 6.03 0.52
CA LEU A 293 2.63 5.87 -0.90
C LEU A 293 3.30 7.14 -1.43
N VAL A 294 4.42 7.05 -2.18
CA VAL A 294 5.22 8.21 -2.66
C VAL A 294 4.99 8.47 -4.13
N THR A 295 4.08 9.37 -4.50
CA THR A 295 3.56 9.37 -5.86
C THR A 295 4.32 10.25 -6.88
N LYS A 296 4.56 9.69 -8.08
CA LYS A 296 5.16 10.35 -9.25
C LYS A 296 4.16 11.29 -9.94
N GLY A 297 4.07 12.53 -9.48
CA GLY A 297 3.36 13.59 -10.22
C GLY A 297 4.00 13.90 -11.59
N ARG A 298 3.18 14.29 -12.57
CA ARG A 298 3.64 15.00 -13.78
C ARG A 298 3.54 16.50 -13.51
N TYR A 299 4.59 17.23 -13.89
CA TYR A 299 4.80 18.69 -13.72
C TYR A 299 5.19 19.17 -12.32
N SER A 300 6.40 19.72 -12.23
CA SER A 300 6.86 20.51 -11.08
C SER A 300 6.76 22.00 -11.39
N THR A 301 5.80 22.72 -10.81
CA THR A 301 5.85 24.18 -10.60
C THR A 301 4.75 24.60 -9.63
N LEU A 302 5.10 25.43 -8.65
CA LEU A 302 4.26 25.94 -7.55
C LEU A 302 3.92 24.89 -6.47
N LEU A 303 4.61 25.03 -5.35
CA LEU A 303 4.38 24.30 -4.10
C LEU A 303 2.98 24.65 -3.56
N GLY A 304 2.00 23.77 -3.76
CA GLY A 304 0.75 23.82 -3.01
C GLY A 304 1.02 23.45 -1.54
N PRO A 305 0.43 24.14 -0.56
CA PRO A 305 0.55 23.75 0.84
C PRO A 305 -0.18 22.43 1.04
N VAL A 306 0.60 21.38 1.31
CA VAL A 306 0.11 20.03 1.62
C VAL A 306 -0.81 20.04 2.84
N TYR A 307 -0.40 20.80 3.87
CA TYR A 307 -1.22 21.12 5.04
C TYR A 307 -1.62 22.58 4.94
N LYS A 308 -2.92 22.86 5.05
CA LYS A 308 -3.46 24.22 4.86
C LYS A 308 -3.12 25.19 6.01
N THR A 309 -2.50 24.70 7.09
CA THR A 309 -2.17 25.45 8.30
C THR A 309 -0.66 25.43 8.59
N VAL A 310 -0.22 26.42 9.38
CA VAL A 310 1.17 26.52 9.86
C VAL A 310 1.51 25.37 10.82
N VAL A 311 0.60 25.05 11.74
CA VAL A 311 0.73 23.95 12.71
C VAL A 311 0.90 22.61 11.99
N GLY A 312 -0.01 22.26 11.07
CA GLY A 312 0.07 20.99 10.35
C GLY A 312 1.33 20.86 9.49
N SER A 313 1.78 21.98 8.90
CA SER A 313 3.05 22.03 8.16
C SER A 313 4.28 21.80 9.08
N PHE A 314 4.26 22.35 10.29
CA PHE A 314 5.33 22.15 11.28
C PHE A 314 5.36 20.70 11.76
N VAL A 315 4.22 20.14 12.17
CA VAL A 315 4.10 18.76 12.64
C VAL A 315 4.57 17.77 11.57
N ALA A 316 4.18 17.98 10.31
CA ALA A 316 4.65 17.15 9.20
C ALA A 316 6.17 17.22 8.94
N ASP A 317 6.79 18.39 9.11
CA ASP A 317 8.25 18.54 9.03
C ASP A 317 8.97 17.93 10.26
N VAL A 318 8.31 17.82 11.42
CA VAL A 318 8.79 17.03 12.58
C VAL A 318 8.71 15.52 12.28
N LEU A 319 7.58 15.08 11.71
CA LEU A 319 7.31 13.69 11.34
C LEU A 319 8.09 13.22 10.09
N GLN A 320 8.67 14.15 9.33
CA GLN A 320 9.30 13.93 8.02
C GLN A 320 8.39 13.21 7.01
N ASP A 321 7.07 13.41 7.06
CA ASP A 321 6.12 12.68 6.21
C ASP A 321 6.33 12.97 4.71
N LEU A 322 6.75 14.20 4.40
CA LEU A 322 7.17 14.67 3.07
C LEU A 322 8.48 14.04 2.56
N TYR A 323 9.13 13.24 3.40
CA TYR A 323 10.34 12.48 3.12
C TYR A 323 10.19 11.00 3.54
N GLY A 324 8.95 10.52 3.75
CA GLY A 324 8.65 9.12 4.04
C GLY A 324 8.67 8.68 5.49
N GLY A 325 8.87 9.62 6.43
CA GLY A 325 9.07 9.32 7.85
C GLY A 325 10.53 9.05 8.21
N ILE A 326 10.74 8.63 9.46
CA ILE A 326 12.04 8.18 9.99
C ILE A 326 11.80 6.82 10.65
N ASP A 327 12.72 5.87 10.44
CA ASP A 327 12.70 4.58 11.13
C ASP A 327 13.25 4.69 12.57
N GLY A 328 12.82 3.80 13.45
CA GLY A 328 13.41 3.62 14.78
C GLY A 328 13.14 4.72 15.79
N LYS A 329 12.33 5.75 15.49
CA LYS A 329 12.05 6.86 16.41
C LYS A 329 10.93 6.58 17.41
N ASN A 330 11.18 6.84 18.69
CA ASN A 330 10.16 6.74 19.74
C ASN A 330 9.34 8.04 19.91
N ALA A 331 8.33 8.01 20.80
CA ALA A 331 7.45 9.16 21.03
C ALA A 331 8.19 10.38 21.62
N LEU A 332 9.16 10.18 22.51
CA LEU A 332 9.96 11.26 23.10
C LEU A 332 10.83 11.97 22.04
N GLU A 333 11.37 11.22 21.08
CA GLU A 333 12.11 11.79 19.94
C GLU A 333 11.22 12.59 18.99
N TYR A 334 9.93 12.27 18.87
CA TYR A 334 8.96 13.09 18.13
C TYR A 334 8.47 14.30 18.93
N ALA A 335 8.38 14.22 20.26
CA ALA A 335 8.10 15.37 21.13
C ALA A 335 9.26 16.40 21.13
N THR A 336 10.50 15.94 21.06
CA THR A 336 11.71 16.79 21.16
C THR A 336 12.32 17.20 19.81
N ALA A 337 11.98 16.53 18.70
CA ALA A 337 12.56 16.84 17.39
C ALA A 337 12.31 18.28 16.93
N THR A 338 13.33 18.87 16.29
CA THR A 338 13.16 20.10 15.50
C THR A 338 12.61 19.74 14.11
N PRO A 339 11.71 20.55 13.52
CA PRO A 339 11.27 20.33 12.14
C PRO A 339 12.46 20.51 11.19
N ARG A 340 12.67 19.54 10.29
CA ARG A 340 13.90 19.45 9.50
C ARG A 340 13.64 19.66 8.01
N SER A 341 14.28 20.67 7.43
CA SER A 341 14.39 20.80 5.98
C SER A 341 15.57 19.95 5.44
N PRO A 342 15.47 19.36 4.23
CA PRO A 342 16.61 18.73 3.56
C PRO A 342 17.77 19.73 3.38
N LYS A 343 19.00 19.22 3.37
CA LYS A 343 20.17 20.03 3.01
C LYS A 343 19.91 20.73 1.67
N ASN A 344 20.00 22.07 1.67
CA ASN A 344 19.76 22.98 0.55
C ASN A 344 18.28 23.20 0.13
N ARG A 345 17.30 22.98 1.03
CA ARG A 345 15.93 23.49 0.84
C ARG A 345 15.53 24.50 1.92
N VAL A 346 14.50 25.29 1.60
CA VAL A 346 13.83 26.18 2.54
C VAL A 346 12.78 25.36 3.31
N PRO A 347 12.60 25.55 4.63
CA PRO A 347 11.48 24.94 5.37
C PRO A 347 10.15 25.25 4.68
N LEU A 348 9.24 24.26 4.64
CA LEU A 348 7.97 24.41 3.93
C LEU A 348 6.98 25.27 4.72
N TYR A 349 7.08 25.25 6.04
CA TYR A 349 6.55 26.31 6.89
C TYR A 349 7.49 27.54 6.82
N ARG A 350 7.00 28.64 6.26
CA ARG A 350 7.57 29.99 6.48
C ARG A 350 6.49 30.88 7.07
N ALA A 351 6.77 31.43 8.25
CA ALA A 351 6.03 32.58 8.77
C ALA A 351 5.95 33.66 7.68
N GLY A 352 4.74 34.14 7.39
CA GLY A 352 4.48 35.16 6.36
C GLY A 352 4.52 34.71 4.89
N ARG A 353 4.62 33.40 4.57
CA ARG A 353 4.50 32.92 3.15
C ARG A 353 3.49 31.80 2.90
N VAL A 354 2.86 31.23 3.92
CA VAL A 354 1.63 30.45 3.72
C VAL A 354 0.55 31.42 3.19
N GLY A 355 -0.25 31.01 2.20
CA GLY A 355 -1.12 31.90 1.41
C GLY A 355 -2.31 32.56 2.14
N TYR A 356 -2.31 32.55 3.47
CA TYR A 356 -3.31 33.16 4.34
C TYR A 356 -2.58 34.02 5.38
N GLY A 357 -2.97 35.29 5.51
CA GLY A 357 -2.26 36.31 6.28
C GLY A 357 -2.39 36.15 7.80
N LEU A 358 -1.78 35.09 8.35
CA LEU A 358 -1.92 34.69 9.76
C LEU A 358 -1.05 35.49 10.75
N GLY A 359 -0.15 36.35 10.27
CA GLY A 359 0.56 37.34 11.11
C GLY A 359 1.11 36.79 12.43
N ASP A 360 0.86 37.52 13.52
CA ASP A 360 1.29 37.16 14.86
C ASP A 360 0.57 35.92 15.44
N SER A 361 -0.66 35.60 14.99
CA SER A 361 -1.37 34.40 15.48
C SER A 361 -0.71 33.10 15.03
N ALA A 362 0.05 33.13 13.93
CA ALA A 362 0.90 32.00 13.55
C ALA A 362 2.05 31.76 14.54
N ASN A 363 2.56 32.81 15.19
CA ASN A 363 3.60 32.68 16.21
C ASN A 363 3.01 32.13 17.51
N GLU A 364 1.88 32.69 17.98
CA GLU A 364 1.16 32.21 19.17
C GLU A 364 0.81 30.71 19.09
N LEU A 365 0.34 30.25 17.92
CA LEU A 365 0.05 28.83 17.68
C LEU A 365 1.30 27.94 17.71
N LEU A 366 2.44 28.43 17.21
CA LEU A 366 3.71 27.70 17.24
C LEU A 366 4.35 27.70 18.63
N GLU A 367 4.19 28.76 19.42
CA GLU A 367 4.61 28.82 20.82
C GLU A 367 3.81 27.83 21.67
N SER A 368 2.47 27.83 21.52
CA SER A 368 1.58 26.86 22.18
C SER A 368 1.94 25.41 21.83
N LEU A 369 2.14 25.10 20.54
CA LEU A 369 2.61 23.80 20.07
C LEU A 369 3.98 23.42 20.67
N THR A 370 4.90 24.38 20.77
CA THR A 370 6.23 24.14 21.34
C THR A 370 6.14 23.82 22.84
N GLN A 371 5.27 24.52 23.57
CA GLN A 371 5.03 24.24 24.99
C GLN A 371 4.38 22.87 25.21
N GLY A 372 3.29 22.55 24.51
CA GLY A 372 2.61 21.25 24.65
C GLY A 372 3.53 20.07 24.33
N ARG A 373 4.41 20.21 23.32
CA ARG A 373 5.45 19.21 23.01
C ARG A 373 6.51 19.09 24.11
N ALA A 374 6.89 20.18 24.77
CA ALA A 374 7.79 20.15 25.92
C ALA A 374 7.13 19.45 27.13
N ASP A 375 5.84 19.72 27.37
CA ASP A 375 5.06 19.08 28.45
C ASP A 375 4.92 17.57 28.21
N VAL A 376 4.65 17.15 26.95
CA VAL A 376 4.68 15.74 26.54
C VAL A 376 6.06 15.12 26.76
N ALA A 377 7.14 15.77 26.32
CA ALA A 377 8.49 15.24 26.48
C ALA A 377 8.84 15.03 27.96
N GLN A 378 8.54 16.00 28.83
CA GLN A 378 8.74 15.91 30.27
C GLN A 378 7.92 14.77 30.88
N TRP A 379 6.66 14.59 30.46
CA TRP A 379 5.80 13.52 30.98
C TRP A 379 6.26 12.13 30.53
N LEU A 380 6.65 11.96 29.26
CA LEU A 380 7.18 10.68 28.74
C LEU A 380 8.48 10.27 29.46
N GLN A 381 9.35 11.23 29.76
CA GLN A 381 10.55 11.00 30.57
C GLN A 381 10.21 10.55 32.01
N GLN A 382 9.13 11.08 32.61
CA GLN A 382 8.64 10.64 33.92
C GLN A 382 8.08 9.21 33.88
N GLN A 383 7.55 8.75 32.74
CA GLN A 383 7.16 7.35 32.54
C GLN A 383 8.36 6.42 32.27
N GLY A 384 9.59 6.95 32.21
CA GLY A 384 10.81 6.18 32.03
C GLY A 384 11.23 5.94 30.57
N LEU A 385 10.53 6.54 29.60
CA LEU A 385 11.00 6.57 28.20
C LEU A 385 12.27 7.42 28.09
N LYS A 386 13.24 6.96 27.29
CA LYS A 386 14.59 7.55 27.17
C LYS A 386 14.91 7.97 25.74
#